data_AF-A0A1L8QQ60-F1
#
_entry.id   AF-A0A1L8QQ60-F1
#
_cell.length_a   1.000
_cell.length_b   1.000
_cell.length_c   1.000
_cell.angle_alpha   90.00
_cell.angle_beta   90.00
_cell.angle_gamma   90.00
#
_symmetry.space_group_name_H-M   'P 1'
#
loop_
_entity.id
_entity.type
_entity.pdbx_description
1 polymer ?
#
loop_
_entity_poly.entity_id
_entity_poly.type
_entity_poly.pdbx_seq_one_letter_code
_entity_poly.pdbx_strand_id
1 'polypeptide(L)'
;MKQTMYKDSIRAEKVNLLFDQIYDNFYDQINEEEQLTIDILRATTDIVVFNNVQFESGLLKEYFPQTLLKKELCELDFLLIYLYFFYIFGKDKAYKNRNTTKQAINKLVKNSDYSNDSNAYLAIKIHIIALNFLSELKDYDTYKQLLDISKTISEENQEFQKKPILQMMEAKYLLFHVSDTEKAKVMYRVAAKTAMLLGDNIAHDQILLEMEKDLKFYESI
;
A
#
# COMPACT_ATOMS: atom_id res chain seq x y z
N MET A 1 -7.69 -0.15 -7.65
CA MET A 1 -6.52 0.11 -8.54
C MET A 1 -5.52 -1.05 -8.51
N LYS A 2 -5.49 -1.91 -9.54
CA LYS A 2 -4.24 -2.65 -9.86
C LYS A 2 -3.26 -1.61 -10.39
N GLN A 3 -2.15 -1.38 -9.68
CA GLN A 3 -1.17 -0.34 -10.01
C GLN A 3 -0.70 -0.50 -11.47
N THR A 4 -0.95 0.53 -12.28
CA THR A 4 -0.56 0.58 -13.69
C THR A 4 0.89 0.95 -13.93
N MET A 5 1.71 1.07 -12.89
CA MET A 5 3.15 1.32 -13.04
C MET A 5 3.92 0.16 -13.69
N TYR A 6 3.30 -1.03 -13.85
CA TYR A 6 4.03 -2.27 -14.17
C TYR A 6 3.46 -3.07 -15.34
N LYS A 7 2.65 -2.45 -16.22
CA LYS A 7 2.34 -3.02 -17.54
C LYS A 7 3.49 -2.85 -18.55
N ASP A 8 4.57 -2.19 -18.15
CA ASP A 8 5.79 -2.06 -18.95
C ASP A 8 6.69 -3.28 -18.70
N SER A 9 6.60 -4.27 -19.59
CA SER A 9 7.41 -5.50 -19.52
C SER A 9 8.91 -5.23 -19.50
N ILE A 10 9.36 -4.14 -20.14
CA ILE A 10 10.78 -3.75 -20.19
C ILE A 10 11.25 -3.32 -18.79
N ARG A 11 10.41 -2.61 -18.04
CA ARG A 11 10.75 -2.19 -16.68
C ARG A 11 10.76 -3.39 -15.72
N ALA A 12 9.83 -4.32 -15.88
CA ALA A 12 9.78 -5.55 -15.09
C ALA A 12 11.05 -6.41 -15.31
N GLU A 13 11.47 -6.58 -16.56
CA GLU A 13 12.68 -7.33 -16.90
C GLU A 13 13.94 -6.70 -16.32
N LYS A 14 14.07 -5.36 -16.36
CA LYS A 14 15.17 -4.64 -15.71
C LYS A 14 15.24 -4.88 -14.20
N VAL A 15 14.09 -4.94 -13.53
CA VAL A 15 14.04 -5.21 -12.08
C VAL A 15 14.51 -6.64 -11.78
N ASN A 16 14.12 -7.62 -12.59
CA ASN A 16 14.62 -8.99 -12.43
C ASN A 16 16.13 -9.07 -12.60
N LEU A 17 16.67 -8.46 -13.65
CA LEU A 17 18.10 -8.44 -13.90
C LEU A 17 18.90 -7.81 -12.74
N LEU A 18 18.35 -6.76 -12.10
CA LEU A 18 18.98 -6.15 -10.93
C LEU A 18 19.04 -7.11 -9.74
N PHE A 19 17.95 -7.82 -9.46
CA PHE A 19 17.95 -8.84 -8.40
C PHE A 19 18.92 -9.96 -8.72
N ASP A 20 18.93 -10.47 -9.96
CA ASP A 20 19.83 -11.56 -10.36
C ASP A 20 21.29 -11.11 -10.21
N GLN A 21 21.63 -9.86 -10.56
CA GLN A 21 22.95 -9.29 -10.30
C GLN A 21 23.29 -9.18 -8.81
N ILE A 22 22.31 -8.88 -7.95
CA ILE A 22 22.52 -8.85 -6.49
C ILE A 22 22.81 -10.27 -5.98
N TYR A 23 22.00 -11.26 -6.37
CA TYR A 23 22.18 -12.66 -5.99
C TYR A 23 23.53 -13.21 -6.45
N ASP A 24 23.91 -12.95 -7.70
CA ASP A 24 25.13 -13.52 -8.30
C ASP A 24 26.42 -12.88 -7.76
N ASN A 25 26.41 -11.59 -7.42
CA ASN A 25 27.65 -10.83 -7.17
C ASN A 25 27.81 -10.32 -5.73
N PHE A 26 26.72 -10.14 -4.98
CA PHE A 26 26.76 -9.40 -3.71
C PHE A 26 26.08 -10.12 -2.53
N TYR A 27 25.11 -10.99 -2.79
CA TYR A 27 24.22 -11.54 -1.77
C TYR A 27 24.96 -12.33 -0.67
N ASP A 28 25.93 -13.16 -1.02
CA ASP A 28 26.72 -13.93 -0.04
C ASP A 28 27.72 -13.07 0.76
N GLN A 29 27.89 -11.79 0.40
CA GLN A 29 28.83 -10.86 1.02
C GLN A 29 28.18 -9.88 2.00
N ILE A 30 26.86 -9.74 1.93
CA ILE A 30 26.06 -8.86 2.80
C ILE A 30 25.60 -9.62 4.06
N ASN A 31 25.13 -8.88 5.06
CA ASN A 31 24.70 -9.49 6.33
C ASN A 31 23.29 -10.11 6.23
N GLU A 32 22.89 -10.90 7.23
CA GLU A 32 21.62 -11.64 7.24
C GLU A 32 20.38 -10.71 7.16
N GLU A 33 20.43 -9.54 7.80
CA GLU A 33 19.32 -8.57 7.75
C GLU A 33 19.18 -7.95 6.34
N GLU A 34 20.29 -7.65 5.68
CA GLU A 34 20.33 -7.17 4.30
C GLU A 34 19.85 -8.26 3.33
N GLN A 35 20.31 -9.50 3.51
CA GLN A 35 19.85 -10.66 2.72
C GLN A 35 18.34 -10.82 2.80
N LEU A 36 17.79 -10.82 4.02
CA LEU A 36 16.35 -10.91 4.25
C LEU A 36 15.58 -9.74 3.62
N THR A 37 16.15 -8.54 3.66
CA THR A 37 15.57 -7.36 2.99
C THR A 37 15.47 -7.58 1.49
N ILE A 38 16.53 -8.07 0.85
CA ILE A 38 16.53 -8.39 -0.59
C ILE A 38 15.49 -9.47 -0.92
N ASP A 39 15.41 -10.53 -0.12
CA ASP A 39 14.43 -11.60 -0.32
C ASP A 39 12.98 -11.12 -0.21
N ILE A 40 12.69 -10.26 0.77
CA ILE A 40 11.35 -9.66 0.91
C ILE A 40 11.02 -8.76 -0.28
N LEU A 41 11.98 -7.97 -0.77
CA LEU A 41 11.80 -7.11 -1.94
C LEU A 41 11.57 -7.94 -3.22
N ARG A 42 12.31 -9.03 -3.41
CA ARG A 42 12.10 -9.96 -4.54
C ARG A 42 10.73 -10.62 -4.46
N ALA A 43 10.38 -11.20 -3.31
CA ALA A 43 9.08 -11.81 -3.06
C ALA A 43 7.91 -10.83 -3.30
N THR A 44 8.05 -9.58 -2.85
CA THR A 44 7.05 -8.54 -3.08
C THR A 44 6.91 -8.24 -4.58
N THR A 45 8.04 -8.14 -5.29
CA THR A 45 8.07 -7.92 -6.74
C THR A 45 7.41 -9.07 -7.48
N ASP A 46 7.67 -10.31 -7.07
CA ASP A 46 7.09 -11.52 -7.66
C ASP A 46 5.55 -11.54 -7.57
N ILE A 47 4.98 -11.14 -6.43
CA ILE A 47 3.53 -10.99 -6.30
C ILE A 47 3.00 -9.83 -7.16
N VAL A 48 3.61 -8.65 -7.03
CA VAL A 48 3.04 -7.41 -7.60
C VAL A 48 3.18 -7.36 -9.12
N VAL A 49 4.30 -7.84 -9.65
CA VAL A 49 4.66 -7.72 -11.07
C VAL A 49 4.34 -9.01 -11.80
N PHE A 50 4.73 -10.17 -11.26
CA PHE A 50 4.62 -11.44 -11.95
C PHE A 50 3.39 -12.27 -11.55
N ASN A 51 2.60 -11.80 -10.56
CA ASN A 51 1.50 -12.56 -9.95
C ASN A 51 1.94 -13.98 -9.50
N ASN A 52 3.21 -14.14 -9.15
CA ASN A 52 3.74 -15.37 -8.61
C ASN A 52 3.61 -15.34 -7.08
N VAL A 53 3.12 -16.44 -6.51
CA VAL A 53 2.78 -16.54 -5.07
C VAL A 53 3.44 -17.77 -4.42
N GLN A 54 4.54 -18.25 -4.99
CA GLN A 54 5.20 -19.49 -4.55
C GLN A 54 6.23 -19.26 -3.44
N PHE A 55 6.96 -18.13 -3.45
CA PHE A 55 8.11 -17.91 -2.56
C PHE A 55 7.75 -17.30 -1.20
N GLU A 56 6.55 -16.75 -1.04
CA GLU A 56 6.28 -15.73 -0.03
C GLU A 56 5.68 -16.32 1.25
N SER A 57 5.18 -17.56 1.17
CA SER A 57 4.62 -18.26 2.33
C SER A 57 5.69 -18.69 3.35
N GLY A 58 6.92 -18.96 2.91
CA GLY A 58 8.04 -19.33 3.79
C GLY A 58 8.49 -18.14 4.64
N LEU A 59 8.87 -17.05 3.98
CA LEU A 59 9.30 -15.80 4.62
C LEU A 59 8.25 -15.26 5.62
N LEU A 60 6.98 -15.21 5.21
CA LEU A 60 5.91 -14.74 6.09
C LEU A 60 5.66 -15.66 7.27
N LYS A 61 5.84 -16.99 7.12
CA LYS A 61 5.65 -17.93 8.23
C LYS A 61 6.76 -17.78 9.27
N GLU A 62 7.97 -17.49 8.83
CA GLU A 62 9.15 -17.42 9.68
C GLU A 62 9.27 -16.07 10.41
N TYR A 63 9.19 -14.95 9.68
CA TYR A 63 9.54 -13.64 10.22
C TYR A 63 8.35 -12.79 10.65
N PHE A 64 7.20 -12.90 9.96
CA PHE A 64 6.05 -12.04 10.24
C PHE A 64 5.48 -12.15 11.67
N PRO A 65 5.42 -13.33 12.33
CA PRO A 65 4.97 -13.43 13.71
C PRO A 65 5.77 -12.54 14.66
N GLN A 66 7.07 -12.38 14.41
CA GLN A 66 8.00 -11.61 15.24
C GLN A 66 7.71 -10.10 15.09
N THR A 67 7.47 -9.64 13.86
CA THR A 67 7.00 -8.28 13.56
C THR A 67 5.73 -7.92 14.32
N LEU A 68 4.77 -8.84 14.43
CA LEU A 68 3.52 -8.59 15.17
C LEU A 68 3.72 -8.49 16.70
N LEU A 69 4.81 -9.05 17.24
CA LEU A 69 5.12 -8.97 18.68
C LEU A 69 5.85 -7.68 19.05
N LYS A 70 6.67 -7.13 18.14
CA LYS A 70 7.48 -5.92 18.39
C LYS A 70 6.65 -4.70 18.75
N LYS A 71 7.07 -3.91 19.75
CA LYS A 71 6.39 -2.67 20.13
C LYS A 71 6.58 -1.58 19.07
N GLU A 72 7.83 -1.40 18.67
CA GLU A 72 8.30 -0.43 17.66
C GLU A 72 8.70 -1.17 16.40
N LEU A 73 8.29 -0.68 15.23
CA LEU A 73 8.60 -1.27 13.93
C LEU A 73 9.87 -0.63 13.35
N CYS A 74 10.78 -1.45 12.81
CA CYS A 74 11.86 -0.98 11.93
C CYS A 74 11.47 -1.09 10.45
N GLU A 75 12.34 -0.63 9.55
CA GLU A 75 12.12 -0.68 8.10
C GLU A 75 11.79 -2.10 7.59
N LEU A 76 12.53 -3.10 8.07
CA LEU A 76 12.29 -4.51 7.74
C LEU A 76 10.87 -4.97 8.12
N ASP A 77 10.37 -4.52 9.27
CA ASP A 77 9.02 -4.84 9.73
C ASP A 77 7.96 -4.23 8.81
N PHE A 78 8.18 -3.01 8.32
CA PHE A 78 7.31 -2.39 7.32
C PHE A 78 7.31 -3.16 6.01
N LEU A 79 8.47 -3.61 5.53
CA LEU A 79 8.57 -4.44 4.33
C LEU A 79 7.86 -5.79 4.50
N LEU A 80 7.94 -6.42 5.66
CA LEU A 80 7.19 -7.65 5.98
C LEU A 80 5.67 -7.42 5.99
N ILE A 81 5.20 -6.32 6.58
CA ILE A 81 3.77 -5.94 6.53
C ILE A 81 3.33 -5.69 5.09
N TYR A 82 4.19 -5.04 4.29
CA TYR A 82 3.93 -4.77 2.88
C TYR A 82 3.79 -6.06 2.07
N LEU A 83 4.73 -7.00 2.23
CA LEU A 83 4.68 -8.33 1.62
C LEU A 83 3.41 -9.08 2.04
N TYR A 84 3.10 -9.09 3.34
CA TYR A 84 1.90 -9.74 3.89
C TYR A 84 0.64 -9.22 3.22
N PHE A 85 0.50 -7.89 3.10
CA PHE A 85 -0.68 -7.28 2.48
C PHE A 85 -0.86 -7.69 1.02
N PHE A 86 0.20 -7.76 0.22
CA PHE A 86 0.08 -8.26 -1.15
C PHE A 86 -0.23 -9.74 -1.21
N TYR A 87 0.39 -10.54 -0.35
CA TYR A 87 0.12 -11.97 -0.26
C TYR A 87 -1.36 -12.26 0.02
N ILE A 88 -1.99 -11.47 0.90
CA ILE A 88 -3.42 -11.64 1.22
C ILE A 88 -4.38 -10.93 0.25
N PHE A 89 -3.88 -10.00 -0.58
CA PHE A 89 -4.73 -9.18 -1.46
C PHE A 89 -5.58 -10.03 -2.42
N GLY A 90 -5.00 -11.10 -2.96
CA GLY A 90 -5.67 -12.06 -3.85
C GLY A 90 -6.42 -13.20 -3.14
N LYS A 91 -6.42 -13.24 -1.80
CA LYS A 91 -7.11 -14.27 -1.00
C LYS A 91 -8.55 -13.86 -0.72
N ASP A 92 -9.36 -14.83 -0.28
CA ASP A 92 -10.76 -14.58 0.05
C ASP A 92 -10.94 -13.64 1.27
N LYS A 93 -12.17 -13.14 1.44
CA LYS A 93 -12.51 -12.20 2.51
C LYS A 93 -12.31 -12.79 3.91
N ALA A 94 -12.51 -14.09 4.10
CA ALA A 94 -12.31 -14.74 5.40
C ALA A 94 -10.83 -14.74 5.80
N TYR A 95 -9.94 -14.95 4.81
CA TYR A 95 -8.50 -14.83 4.99
C TYR A 95 -8.08 -13.40 5.34
N LYS A 96 -8.64 -12.42 4.64
CA LYS A 96 -8.39 -10.99 4.90
C LYS A 96 -8.89 -10.55 6.28
N ASN A 97 -10.00 -11.10 6.78
CA ASN A 97 -10.59 -10.78 8.08
C ASN A 97 -9.92 -11.52 9.27
N ARG A 98 -8.78 -12.18 9.06
CA ARG A 98 -8.03 -12.81 10.15
C ARG A 98 -7.55 -11.76 11.15
N ASN A 99 -7.46 -12.17 12.42
CA ASN A 99 -6.93 -11.34 13.51
C ASN A 99 -5.54 -10.77 13.16
N THR A 100 -4.73 -11.55 12.44
CA THR A 100 -3.42 -11.15 11.92
C THR A 100 -3.47 -9.86 11.09
N THR A 101 -4.46 -9.69 10.20
CA THR A 101 -4.60 -8.47 9.40
C THR A 101 -4.94 -7.26 10.26
N LYS A 102 -5.87 -7.43 11.21
CA LYS A 102 -6.23 -6.37 12.15
C LYS A 102 -5.05 -5.97 13.04
N GLN A 103 -4.28 -6.96 13.50
CA GLN A 103 -3.06 -6.71 14.27
C GLN A 103 -2.02 -5.93 13.45
N ALA A 104 -1.78 -6.31 12.20
CA ALA A 104 -0.86 -5.59 11.32
C ALA A 104 -1.29 -4.13 11.11
N ILE A 105 -2.57 -3.88 10.83
CA ILE A 105 -3.10 -2.51 10.67
C ILE A 105 -2.95 -1.71 11.98
N ASN A 106 -3.27 -2.32 13.12
CA ASN A 106 -3.11 -1.67 14.43
C ASN A 106 -1.65 -1.32 14.74
N LYS A 107 -0.68 -2.11 14.24
CA LYS A 107 0.74 -1.77 14.37
C LYS A 107 1.10 -0.52 13.57
N LEU A 108 0.59 -0.38 12.35
CA LEU A 108 0.80 0.81 11.52
C LEU A 108 0.24 2.07 12.18
N VAL A 109 -0.97 2.00 12.73
CA VAL A 109 -1.58 3.13 13.45
C VAL A 109 -0.77 3.52 14.70
N LYS A 110 -0.24 2.53 15.44
CA LYS A 110 0.56 2.78 16.66
C LYS A 110 1.98 3.29 16.37
N ASN A 111 2.55 2.90 15.23
CA ASN A 111 3.88 3.32 14.77
C ASN A 111 3.72 4.41 13.72
N SER A 112 3.04 5.49 14.08
CA SER A 112 2.63 6.56 13.17
C SER A 112 3.51 7.82 13.21
N ASP A 113 4.54 7.82 14.04
CA ASP A 113 5.52 8.92 14.08
C ASP A 113 6.61 8.67 13.02
N TYR A 114 6.50 9.38 11.89
CA TYR A 114 7.45 9.35 10.79
C TYR A 114 8.01 10.75 10.52
N SER A 115 8.16 11.56 11.56
CA SER A 115 8.66 12.93 11.45
C SER A 115 10.09 12.92 10.88
N ASN A 116 10.28 13.47 9.67
CA ASN A 116 11.56 13.46 8.94
C ASN A 116 12.17 12.07 8.70
N ASP A 117 11.33 11.07 8.39
CA ASP A 117 11.74 9.69 8.17
C ASP A 117 11.90 9.37 6.68
N SER A 118 13.06 8.81 6.29
CA SER A 118 13.30 8.29 4.94
C SER A 118 12.29 7.20 4.52
N ASN A 119 11.61 6.59 5.49
CA ASN A 119 10.60 5.56 5.28
C ASN A 119 9.18 6.10 5.08
N ALA A 120 8.97 7.42 5.17
CA ALA A 120 7.64 8.05 5.00
C ALA A 120 6.95 7.60 3.70
N TYR A 121 7.71 7.49 2.61
CA TYR A 121 7.22 6.98 1.34
C TYR A 121 6.67 5.54 1.42
N LEU A 122 7.44 4.64 2.04
CA LEU A 122 7.06 3.24 2.22
C LEU A 122 5.83 3.13 3.13
N ALA A 123 5.81 3.88 4.24
CA ALA A 123 4.69 3.93 5.17
C ALA A 123 3.39 4.33 4.46
N ILE A 124 3.39 5.43 3.71
CA ILE A 124 2.20 5.89 2.96
C ILE A 124 1.73 4.83 1.97
N LYS A 125 2.66 4.14 1.27
CA LYS A 125 2.29 3.04 0.36
C LYS A 125 1.58 1.89 1.09
N ILE A 126 2.10 1.48 2.25
CA ILE A 126 1.51 0.42 3.07
C ILE A 126 0.14 0.87 3.59
N HIS A 127 0.02 2.11 4.08
CA HIS A 127 -1.23 2.67 4.58
C HIS A 127 -2.32 2.69 3.50
N ILE A 128 -1.99 3.08 2.26
CA ILE A 128 -2.93 3.04 1.13
C ILE A 128 -3.50 1.63 0.91
N ILE A 129 -2.67 0.58 1.05
CA ILE A 129 -3.16 -0.79 0.92
C ILE A 129 -4.05 -1.16 2.12
N ALA A 130 -3.64 -0.81 3.34
CA ALA A 130 -4.44 -1.01 4.54
C ALA A 130 -5.81 -0.32 4.47
N LEU A 131 -5.89 0.90 3.91
CA LEU A 131 -7.16 1.62 3.70
C LEU A 131 -8.13 0.83 2.80
N ASN A 132 -7.62 0.18 1.74
CA ASN A 132 -8.46 -0.70 0.92
C ASN A 132 -9.02 -1.86 1.74
N PHE A 133 -8.20 -2.53 2.56
CA PHE A 133 -8.67 -3.60 3.43
C PHE A 133 -9.70 -3.11 4.46
N LEU A 134 -9.47 -1.96 5.08
CA LEU A 134 -10.40 -1.36 6.04
C LEU A 134 -11.75 -1.04 5.41
N SER A 135 -11.76 -0.56 4.16
CA SER A 135 -12.99 -0.36 3.38
C SER A 135 -13.73 -1.68 3.12
N GLU A 136 -13.03 -2.74 2.70
CA GLU A 136 -13.64 -4.09 2.51
C GLU A 136 -14.23 -4.67 3.81
N LEU A 137 -13.58 -4.36 4.94
CA LEU A 137 -13.98 -4.76 6.29
C LEU A 137 -15.04 -3.84 6.92
N LYS A 138 -15.34 -2.70 6.27
CA LYS A 138 -16.23 -1.63 6.78
C LYS A 138 -15.79 -1.06 8.14
N ASP A 139 -14.50 -1.08 8.44
CA ASP A 139 -13.92 -0.48 9.65
C ASP A 139 -13.50 0.97 9.37
N TYR A 140 -14.52 1.84 9.30
CA TYR A 140 -14.35 3.23 8.88
C TYR A 140 -13.74 4.13 9.96
N ASP A 141 -13.84 3.75 11.23
CA ASP A 141 -13.19 4.47 12.33
C ASP A 141 -11.66 4.36 12.20
N THR A 142 -11.15 3.13 12.06
CA THR A 142 -9.72 2.89 11.84
C THR A 142 -9.26 3.44 10.49
N TYR A 143 -10.12 3.36 9.46
CA TYR A 143 -9.85 3.96 8.15
C TYR A 143 -9.57 5.45 8.27
N LYS A 144 -10.44 6.20 8.97
CA LYS A 144 -10.31 7.65 9.09
C LYS A 144 -9.04 8.02 9.84
N GLN A 145 -8.74 7.32 10.94
CA GLN A 145 -7.50 7.52 11.69
C GLN A 145 -6.26 7.31 10.82
N LEU A 146 -6.18 6.18 10.10
CA LEU A 146 -5.04 5.86 9.25
C LEU A 146 -4.89 6.82 8.06
N LEU A 147 -6.01 7.26 7.48
CA LEU A 147 -6.01 8.26 6.40
C LEU A 147 -5.45 9.60 6.89
N ASP A 148 -5.86 10.07 8.06
CA ASP A 148 -5.40 11.33 8.62
C ASP A 148 -3.90 11.26 8.97
N ILE A 149 -3.46 10.17 9.60
CA ILE A 149 -2.03 9.87 9.82
C ILE A 149 -1.25 9.95 8.49
N SER A 150 -1.74 9.29 7.44
CA SER A 150 -1.05 9.26 6.14
C SER A 150 -0.93 10.63 5.49
N LYS A 151 -1.93 11.51 5.67
CA LYS A 151 -1.85 12.89 5.19
C LYS A 151 -0.83 13.71 5.98
N THR A 152 -0.81 13.57 7.31
CA THR A 152 0.20 14.24 8.15
C THR A 152 1.61 13.85 7.74
N ILE A 153 1.89 12.54 7.60
CA ILE A 153 3.19 12.03 7.14
C ILE A 153 3.56 12.62 5.77
N SER A 154 2.61 12.66 4.84
CA SER A 154 2.80 13.21 3.49
C SER A 154 3.17 14.70 3.53
N GLU A 155 2.51 15.52 4.35
CA GLU A 155 2.80 16.95 4.48
C GLU A 155 4.14 17.21 5.19
N GLU A 156 4.40 16.54 6.32
CA GLU A 156 5.61 16.75 7.12
C GLU A 156 6.89 16.34 6.38
N ASN A 157 6.83 15.27 5.59
CA ASN A 157 7.97 14.78 4.80
C ASN A 157 8.03 15.34 3.37
N GLN A 158 7.09 16.23 3.00
CA GLN A 158 6.93 16.74 1.62
C GLN A 158 6.76 15.62 0.58
N GLU A 159 6.21 14.48 1.00
CA GLU A 159 6.02 13.29 0.18
C GLU A 159 4.70 13.35 -0.59
N PHE A 160 4.67 14.19 -1.63
CA PHE A 160 3.43 14.50 -2.35
C PHE A 160 3.08 13.52 -3.48
N GLN A 161 3.96 12.58 -3.82
CA GLN A 161 3.73 11.66 -4.94
C GLN A 161 2.44 10.84 -4.78
N LYS A 162 2.04 10.53 -3.54
CA LYS A 162 0.83 9.75 -3.24
C LYS A 162 -0.38 10.60 -2.82
N LYS A 163 -0.25 11.93 -2.78
CA LYS A 163 -1.32 12.86 -2.40
C LYS A 163 -2.61 12.69 -3.22
N PRO A 164 -2.56 12.51 -4.57
CA PRO A 164 -3.77 12.23 -5.34
C PRO A 164 -4.52 10.98 -4.87
N ILE A 165 -3.79 9.92 -4.49
CA ILE A 165 -4.39 8.66 -4.05
C ILE A 165 -5.00 8.82 -2.65
N LEU A 166 -4.33 9.54 -1.74
CA LEU A 166 -4.91 9.86 -0.42
C LEU A 166 -6.19 10.70 -0.52
N GLN A 167 -6.24 11.65 -1.45
CA GLN A 167 -7.45 12.43 -1.73
C GLN A 167 -8.57 11.56 -2.34
N MET A 168 -8.24 10.63 -3.23
CA MET A 168 -9.21 9.66 -3.74
C MET A 168 -9.75 8.75 -2.61
N MET A 169 -8.89 8.32 -1.68
CA MET A 169 -9.31 7.56 -0.49
C MET A 169 -10.25 8.38 0.42
N GLU A 170 -10.02 9.69 0.55
CA GLU A 170 -10.96 10.58 1.24
C GLU A 170 -12.30 10.68 0.51
N ALA A 171 -12.29 10.77 -0.81
CA ALA A 171 -13.51 10.78 -1.61
C ALA A 171 -14.35 9.51 -1.42
N LYS A 172 -13.70 8.32 -1.42
CA LYS A 172 -14.35 7.04 -1.12
C LYS A 172 -14.96 7.02 0.28
N TYR A 173 -14.27 7.56 1.29
CA TYR A 173 -14.79 7.67 2.65
C TYR A 173 -16.03 8.57 2.72
N LEU A 174 -15.99 9.73 2.06
CA LEU A 174 -17.13 10.64 1.99
C LEU A 174 -18.35 9.98 1.32
N LEU A 175 -18.12 9.19 0.26
CA LEU A 175 -19.19 8.51 -0.46
C LEU A 175 -19.78 7.35 0.34
N PHE A 176 -18.95 6.37 0.74
CA PHE A 176 -19.43 5.09 1.26
C PHE A 176 -19.72 5.06 2.77
N HIS A 177 -19.17 6.00 3.53
CA HIS A 177 -19.40 6.07 4.98
C HIS A 177 -20.21 7.31 5.37
N VAL A 178 -19.81 8.51 4.91
CA VAL A 178 -20.50 9.75 5.25
C VAL A 178 -21.78 9.95 4.42
N SER A 179 -21.90 9.28 3.27
CA SER A 179 -23.01 9.43 2.32
C SER A 179 -23.15 10.86 1.75
N ASP A 180 -22.05 11.62 1.68
CA ASP A 180 -22.02 12.96 1.10
C ASP A 180 -21.50 12.88 -0.35
N THR A 181 -22.42 12.58 -1.25
CA THR A 181 -22.12 12.34 -2.67
C THR A 181 -21.52 13.57 -3.35
N GLU A 182 -21.99 14.77 -3.01
CA GLU A 182 -21.51 16.00 -3.64
C GLU A 182 -20.09 16.34 -3.18
N LYS A 183 -19.80 16.25 -1.87
CA LYS A 183 -18.42 16.41 -1.40
C LYS A 183 -17.49 15.34 -1.94
N ALA A 184 -17.95 14.09 -2.06
CA ALA A 184 -17.17 13.01 -2.65
C ALA A 184 -16.77 13.33 -4.10
N LYS A 185 -17.73 13.73 -4.96
CA LYS A 185 -17.46 14.12 -6.36
C LYS A 185 -16.44 15.25 -6.45
N VAL A 186 -16.57 16.27 -5.59
CA VAL A 186 -15.60 17.38 -5.52
C VAL A 186 -14.22 16.84 -5.16
N MET A 187 -14.12 15.97 -4.15
CA MET A 187 -12.84 15.41 -3.70
C MET A 187 -12.18 14.52 -4.76
N TYR A 188 -12.93 13.70 -5.52
CA TYR A 188 -12.37 12.95 -6.66
C TYR A 188 -11.81 13.89 -7.73
N ARG A 189 -12.51 14.98 -8.07
CA ARG A 189 -12.02 15.96 -9.04
C ARG A 189 -10.76 16.68 -8.55
N VAL A 190 -10.70 16.99 -7.26
CA VAL A 190 -9.48 17.51 -6.62
C VAL A 190 -8.34 16.51 -6.75
N ALA A 191 -8.56 15.25 -6.40
CA ALA A 191 -7.58 14.17 -6.53
C ALA A 191 -7.04 14.03 -7.96
N ALA A 192 -7.93 13.99 -8.96
CA ALA A 192 -7.54 13.92 -10.36
C ALA A 192 -6.72 15.14 -10.81
N LYS A 193 -7.15 16.35 -10.44
CA LYS A 193 -6.42 17.59 -10.74
C LYS A 193 -5.04 17.61 -10.08
N THR A 194 -4.91 17.15 -8.83
CA THR A 194 -3.61 17.02 -8.16
C THR A 194 -2.70 16.07 -8.91
N ALA A 195 -3.20 14.92 -9.39
CA ALA A 195 -2.39 14.00 -10.21
C ALA A 195 -1.87 14.67 -11.49
N MET A 196 -2.74 15.40 -12.20
CA MET A 196 -2.35 16.14 -13.40
C MET A 196 -1.30 17.23 -13.11
N LEU A 197 -1.43 17.96 -12.01
CA LEU A 197 -0.45 18.98 -11.59
C LEU A 197 0.93 18.38 -11.26
N LEU A 198 0.96 17.13 -10.77
CA LEU A 198 2.20 16.37 -10.54
C LEU A 198 2.74 15.70 -11.81
N GLY A 199 2.09 15.89 -12.96
CA GLY A 199 2.49 15.29 -14.25
C GLY A 199 2.08 13.82 -14.41
N ASP A 200 1.24 13.26 -13.53
CA ASP A 200 0.78 11.87 -13.61
C ASP A 200 -0.60 11.78 -14.27
N ASN A 201 -0.61 11.90 -15.61
CA ASN A 201 -1.84 11.79 -16.41
C ASN A 201 -2.50 10.41 -16.31
N ILE A 202 -1.71 9.37 -16.06
CA ILE A 202 -2.22 8.00 -15.90
C ILE A 202 -3.05 7.90 -14.61
N ALA A 203 -2.54 8.44 -13.51
CA ALA A 203 -3.28 8.51 -12.24
C ALA A 203 -4.52 9.41 -12.36
N HIS A 204 -4.43 10.55 -13.06
CA HIS A 204 -5.59 11.41 -13.34
C HIS A 204 -6.74 10.60 -13.96
N ASP A 205 -6.49 9.92 -15.09
CA ASP A 205 -7.53 9.19 -15.81
C ASP A 205 -8.11 8.04 -14.97
N GLN A 206 -7.26 7.38 -14.18
CA GLN A 206 -7.70 6.30 -13.30
C GLN A 206 -8.58 6.76 -12.15
N ILE A 207 -8.27 7.91 -11.55
CA ILE A 207 -9.08 8.48 -10.47
C ILE A 207 -10.47 8.82 -11.00
N LEU A 208 -10.58 9.40 -12.21
CA LEU A 208 -11.87 9.69 -12.83
C LEU A 208 -12.66 8.41 -13.17
N LEU A 209 -11.99 7.40 -13.72
CA LEU A 209 -12.62 6.11 -13.99
C LEU A 209 -13.10 5.42 -12.70
N GLU A 210 -12.32 5.52 -11.62
CA GLU A 210 -12.69 4.96 -10.33
C GLU A 210 -13.88 5.71 -9.73
N MET A 211 -13.92 7.04 -9.83
CA MET A 211 -15.08 7.86 -9.44
C MET A 211 -16.36 7.38 -10.12
N GLU A 212 -16.35 7.18 -11.45
CA GLU A 212 -17.52 6.71 -12.20
C GLU A 212 -18.01 5.34 -11.71
N LYS A 213 -17.07 4.41 -11.46
CA LYS A 213 -17.39 3.08 -10.93
C LYS A 213 -17.99 3.16 -9.53
N ASP A 214 -17.39 3.95 -8.67
CA ASP A 214 -17.82 4.09 -7.27
C ASP A 214 -19.21 4.72 -7.19
N LEU A 215 -19.50 5.76 -7.97
CA LEU A 215 -20.82 6.39 -8.04
C LEU A 215 -21.88 5.42 -8.55
N LYS A 216 -21.59 4.72 -9.65
CA LYS A 216 -22.52 3.72 -10.21
C LYS A 216 -22.80 2.59 -9.22
N PHE A 217 -21.78 2.15 -8.49
CA PHE A 217 -21.94 1.13 -7.44
C PHE A 217 -22.77 1.66 -6.27
N TYR A 218 -22.50 2.88 -5.82
CA TYR A 218 -23.25 3.52 -4.73
C TYR A 218 -24.74 3.68 -5.06
N GLU A 219 -25.08 4.08 -6.28
CA GLU A 219 -26.46 4.18 -6.76
C GLU A 219 -27.19 2.83 -6.85
N SER A 220 -26.45 1.72 -6.82
CA SER A 220 -27.01 0.35 -6.91
C SER A 220 -27.22 -0.33 -5.56
N ILE A 221 -26.77 0.28 -4.46
CA ILE A 221 -26.93 -0.21 -3.07
C ILE A 221 -28.21 0.37 -2.46
#